data_AF-A0A914BVM9-F1
#
_entry.id   AF-A0A914BVM9-F1
#
_cell.length_a   1.000
_cell.length_b   1.000
_cell.length_c   1.000
_cell.angle_alpha   90.00
_cell.angle_beta   90.00
_cell.angle_gamma   90.00
#
_symmetry.space_group_name_H-M   'P 1'
#
loop_
_entity.id
_entity.type
_entity.pdbx_description
1 polymer ?
#
loop_
_entity_poly.entity_id
_entity_poly.type
_entity_poly.pdbx_seq_one_letter_code
_entity_poly.pdbx_strand_id
1 'polypeptide(L)'
;MIPLIDYSVKFVFIVLLLRKCSAQTTNCSSCIPEQVTFTKSELNANFVGPTKNANGCLEMTAYCDPSTHGPKATTFMQFNIHMGGPENPKQGAISAKLICENGLWHFEKEGIKKEITEVNCLLVV
;
A
#
# COMPACT_ATOMS: atom_id res chain seq x y z
N MET A 1 -20.03 15.66 63.30
CA MET A 1 -21.39 15.65 62.71
C MET A 1 -21.55 14.33 61.98
N ILE A 2 -22.60 13.58 62.34
CA ILE A 2 -22.91 12.20 61.91
C ILE A 2 -23.64 12.24 60.51
N PRO A 3 -24.04 11.11 59.88
CA PRO A 3 -23.64 10.59 58.56
C PRO A 3 -24.79 10.67 57.51
N LEU A 4 -24.87 9.72 56.54
CA LEU A 4 -26.03 9.31 55.68
C LEU A 4 -26.00 9.84 54.22
N ILE A 5 -26.25 9.13 53.09
CA ILE A 5 -26.87 7.82 52.74
C ILE A 5 -26.40 7.39 51.33
N ASP A 6 -26.35 6.07 51.12
CA ASP A 6 -26.22 5.27 49.88
C ASP A 6 -27.53 5.27 49.06
N TYR A 7 -27.52 5.44 47.71
CA TYR A 7 -28.53 4.82 46.81
C TYR A 7 -28.11 4.88 45.31
N SER A 8 -27.75 3.71 44.79
CA SER A 8 -27.96 3.18 43.42
C SER A 8 -28.47 4.12 42.31
N VAL A 9 -27.66 4.30 41.25
CA VAL A 9 -28.17 4.28 39.86
C VAL A 9 -27.13 3.60 38.95
N LYS A 10 -27.46 2.38 38.50
CA LYS A 10 -26.85 1.71 37.35
C LYS A 10 -27.10 2.58 36.10
N PHE A 11 -26.07 3.20 35.55
CA PHE A 11 -26.09 3.62 34.14
C PHE A 11 -24.82 3.17 33.44
N VAL A 12 -25.02 2.09 32.70
CA VAL A 12 -24.24 1.59 31.57
C VAL A 12 -23.57 2.75 30.82
N PHE A 13 -22.26 2.88 30.94
CA PHE A 13 -21.42 3.36 29.84
C PHE A 13 -20.18 2.48 29.77
N ILE A 14 -20.27 1.54 28.83
CA ILE A 14 -19.17 0.76 28.29
C ILE A 14 -18.09 1.77 27.90
N VAL A 15 -17.04 1.87 28.71
CA VAL A 15 -15.81 2.58 28.32
C VAL A 15 -15.16 1.69 27.28
N LEU A 16 -15.60 1.87 26.02
CA LEU A 16 -14.95 1.34 24.84
C LEU A 16 -13.45 1.62 24.98
N LEU A 17 -12.68 0.54 24.91
CA LEU A 17 -11.25 0.53 24.65
C LEU A 17 -10.91 1.67 23.69
N LEU A 18 -10.35 2.75 24.22
CA LEU A 18 -9.64 3.75 23.46
C LEU A 18 -8.41 3.03 22.88
N ARG A 19 -8.62 2.35 21.75
CA ARG A 19 -7.57 2.14 20.76
C ARG A 19 -7.02 3.53 20.52
N LYS A 20 -5.80 3.78 20.98
CA LYS A 20 -4.99 4.90 20.51
C LYS A 20 -5.00 4.80 18.99
N CYS A 21 -5.87 5.57 18.34
CA CYS A 21 -5.72 5.88 16.94
C CYS A 21 -4.50 6.80 16.91
N SER A 22 -3.31 6.19 16.83
CA SER A 22 -2.12 6.93 16.48
C SER A 22 -2.39 7.38 15.04
N ALA A 23 -2.82 8.63 14.90
CA ALA A 23 -2.75 9.31 13.62
C ALA A 23 -1.26 9.39 13.30
N GLN A 24 -0.74 8.38 12.62
CA GLN A 24 0.54 8.50 11.93
C GLN A 24 0.31 9.69 11.00
N THR A 25 0.94 10.83 11.30
CA THR A 25 0.88 12.00 10.43
C THR A 25 1.56 11.61 9.14
N THR A 26 0.79 11.02 8.22
CA THR A 26 1.23 10.80 6.86
C THR A 26 1.36 12.18 6.25
N ASN A 27 2.58 12.72 6.26
CA ASN A 27 2.86 13.94 5.52
C ASN A 27 2.80 13.55 4.05
N CYS A 28 1.61 13.69 3.48
CA CYS A 28 1.35 13.62 2.06
C CYS A 28 2.13 14.76 1.40
N SER A 29 3.39 14.50 1.07
CA SER A 29 4.21 15.40 0.26
C SER A 29 3.89 15.22 -1.22
N SER A 30 4.46 16.06 -2.06
CA SER A 30 4.39 15.89 -3.51
C SER A 30 5.52 14.97 -3.97
N CYS A 31 5.17 13.79 -4.49
CA CYS A 31 6.08 12.94 -5.25
C CYS A 31 5.95 13.23 -6.74
N ILE A 32 7.00 12.91 -7.48
CA ILE A 32 7.05 13.00 -8.92
C ILE A 32 6.95 11.55 -9.45
N PRO A 33 6.01 11.22 -10.35
CA PRO A 33 5.86 9.85 -10.86
C PRO A 33 7.15 9.25 -11.44
N GLU A 34 7.97 10.08 -12.09
CA GLU A 34 9.25 9.72 -12.71
C GLU A 34 10.33 9.30 -11.70
N GLN A 35 10.09 9.43 -10.39
CA GLN A 35 10.96 8.87 -9.34
C GLN A 35 10.92 7.33 -9.31
N VAL A 36 9.91 6.71 -9.91
CA VAL A 36 9.81 5.26 -10.04
C VAL A 36 9.81 4.87 -11.50
N THR A 37 10.69 3.95 -11.88
CA THR A 37 10.84 3.50 -13.25
C THR A 37 10.57 2.01 -13.41
N PHE A 38 10.15 1.60 -14.60
CA PHE A 38 10.24 0.20 -15.01
C PHE A 38 11.62 -0.06 -15.61
N THR A 39 12.49 -0.81 -14.91
CA THR A 39 13.87 -1.06 -15.38
C THR A 39 13.95 -2.30 -16.27
N LYS A 40 13.21 -3.36 -15.92
CA LYS A 40 13.09 -4.57 -16.75
C LYS A 40 11.62 -4.94 -16.89
N SER A 41 11.08 -4.82 -18.10
CA SER A 41 9.74 -5.30 -18.43
C SER A 41 9.77 -6.22 -19.64
N GLU A 42 9.67 -7.51 -19.37
CA GLU A 42 9.42 -8.54 -20.39
C GLU A 42 7.94 -8.61 -20.78
N LEU A 43 7.11 -7.88 -20.02
CA LEU A 43 5.65 -7.84 -20.09
C LEU A 43 5.18 -6.43 -20.46
N ASN A 44 3.88 -6.29 -20.76
CA ASN A 44 3.27 -4.97 -20.86
C ASN A 44 3.24 -4.35 -19.46
N ALA A 45 3.92 -3.21 -19.30
CA ALA A 45 4.07 -2.55 -18.00
C ALA A 45 3.71 -1.08 -18.10
N ASN A 46 2.93 -0.61 -17.14
CA ASN A 46 2.54 0.79 -17.05
C ASN A 46 2.21 1.22 -15.63
N PHE A 47 2.33 2.52 -15.38
CA PHE A 47 1.77 3.15 -14.19
C PHE A 47 0.40 3.74 -14.54
N VAL A 48 -0.55 3.60 -13.63
CA VAL A 48 -1.87 4.23 -13.69
C VAL A 48 -1.98 5.27 -12.57
N GLY A 49 -2.31 6.51 -12.91
CA GLY A 49 -2.33 7.66 -12.00
C GLY A 49 -1.34 8.76 -12.43
N PRO A 50 -0.85 9.61 -11.51
CA PRO A 50 -1.16 9.64 -10.08
C PRO A 50 -2.55 10.27 -9.79
N THR A 51 -3.23 9.78 -8.76
CA THR A 51 -4.50 10.33 -8.23
C THR A 51 -4.36 10.57 -6.72
N LYS A 52 -5.28 11.35 -6.11
CA LYS A 52 -5.28 11.52 -4.64
C LYS A 52 -6.15 10.45 -3.98
N ASN A 53 -5.64 9.83 -2.92
CA ASN A 53 -6.40 8.90 -2.09
C ASN A 53 -7.25 9.63 -1.03
N ALA A 54 -8.02 8.87 -0.23
CA ALA A 54 -8.90 9.43 0.81
C ALA A 54 -8.17 10.24 1.89
N ASN A 55 -6.86 10.02 2.07
CA ASN A 55 -6.01 10.75 3.01
C ASN A 55 -5.33 11.97 2.36
N GLY A 56 -5.59 12.23 1.07
CA GLY A 56 -5.01 13.35 0.32
C GLY A 56 -3.61 13.11 -0.25
N CYS A 57 -3.04 11.90 -0.04
CA CYS A 57 -1.75 11.51 -0.60
C CYS A 57 -1.89 11.12 -2.07
N LEU A 58 -0.84 11.39 -2.87
CA LEU A 58 -0.78 10.84 -4.23
C LEU A 58 -0.64 9.33 -4.16
N GLU A 59 -1.39 8.61 -4.99
CA GLU A 59 -1.23 7.19 -5.23
C GLU A 59 -1.09 6.93 -6.74
N MET A 60 -0.32 5.92 -7.08
CA MET A 60 -0.25 5.37 -8.43
C MET A 60 -0.25 3.85 -8.36
N THR A 61 -0.68 3.19 -9.42
CA THR A 61 -0.70 1.73 -9.51
C THR A 61 0.28 1.27 -10.57
N ALA A 62 1.29 0.49 -10.17
CA ALA A 62 2.12 -0.26 -11.08
C ALA A 62 1.34 -1.47 -11.58
N TYR A 63 1.36 -1.73 -12.89
CA TYR A 63 0.65 -2.84 -13.52
C TYR A 63 1.60 -3.62 -14.44
N CYS A 64 1.60 -4.95 -14.30
CA CYS A 64 2.33 -5.88 -15.15
C CYS A 64 1.34 -6.87 -15.77
N ASP A 65 1.22 -6.87 -17.09
CA ASP A 65 0.28 -7.72 -17.84
C ASP A 65 1.01 -8.69 -18.79
N PRO A 66 0.85 -10.00 -18.59
CA PRO A 66 1.45 -11.02 -19.44
C PRO A 66 0.59 -11.39 -20.67
N SER A 67 -0.43 -10.61 -21.02
CA SER A 67 -1.36 -10.90 -22.13
C SER A 67 -0.68 -11.23 -23.47
N THR A 68 0.52 -10.69 -23.71
CA THR A 68 1.35 -10.99 -24.90
C THR A 68 2.02 -12.37 -24.88
N HIS A 69 1.99 -13.07 -23.75
CA HIS A 69 2.65 -14.37 -23.52
C HIS A 69 1.66 -15.54 -23.34
N GLY A 70 0.36 -15.28 -23.49
CA GLY A 70 -0.70 -16.29 -23.44
C GLY A 70 -1.32 -16.51 -22.05
N PRO A 71 -2.43 -17.28 -21.98
CA PRO A 71 -3.30 -17.34 -20.79
C PRO A 71 -2.71 -18.09 -19.59
N LYS A 72 -1.60 -18.82 -19.79
CA LYS A 72 -0.91 -19.57 -18.73
C LYS A 72 0.38 -18.90 -18.27
N ALA A 73 0.68 -17.72 -18.80
CA ALA A 73 1.87 -16.98 -18.43
C ALA A 73 1.81 -16.62 -16.93
N THR A 74 2.90 -16.96 -16.24
CA THR A 74 3.07 -16.62 -14.82
C THR A 74 3.87 -15.32 -14.75
N THR A 75 3.35 -14.34 -14.03
CA THR A 75 3.97 -13.02 -13.86
C THR A 75 4.56 -12.92 -12.48
N PHE A 76 5.65 -12.17 -12.35
CA PHE A 76 6.17 -11.70 -11.09
C PHE A 76 6.52 -10.21 -11.18
N MET A 77 5.99 -9.41 -10.25
CA MET A 77 6.38 -8.01 -10.09
C MET A 77 7.41 -7.93 -8.97
N GLN A 78 8.58 -7.37 -9.24
CA GLN A 78 9.63 -7.15 -8.25
C GLN A 78 9.86 -5.66 -8.05
N PHE A 79 9.80 -5.18 -6.81
CA PHE A 79 10.17 -3.82 -6.44
C PHE A 79 11.63 -3.79 -6.06
N ASN A 80 12.38 -2.85 -6.64
CA ASN A 80 13.83 -2.73 -6.48
C ASN A 80 14.55 -4.08 -6.74
N ILE A 81 15.83 -4.04 -7.05
CA ILE A 81 16.56 -5.30 -7.20
C ILE A 81 16.55 -6.06 -5.85
N HIS A 82 16.08 -7.30 -5.87
CA HIS A 82 16.03 -8.25 -4.75
C HIS A 82 15.07 -7.97 -3.58
N MET A 83 14.20 -6.94 -3.58
CA MET A 83 13.28 -6.70 -2.44
C MET A 83 11.95 -7.49 -2.50
N GLY A 84 11.75 -8.27 -3.56
CA GLY A 84 10.54 -9.08 -3.77
C GLY A 84 9.39 -8.25 -4.35
N GLY A 85 8.17 -8.79 -4.31
CA GLY A 85 7.00 -8.23 -4.96
C GLY A 85 5.82 -7.94 -4.05
N PRO A 86 4.71 -7.43 -4.62
CA PRO A 86 3.45 -7.33 -3.88
C PRO A 86 2.93 -8.72 -3.48
N GLU A 87 3.22 -9.74 -4.28
CA GLU A 87 2.79 -11.12 -4.09
C GLU A 87 3.78 -12.10 -4.74
N ASN A 88 3.61 -13.39 -4.44
CA ASN A 88 4.34 -14.47 -5.11
C ASN A 88 3.96 -14.52 -6.60
N PRO A 89 4.81 -15.11 -7.47
CA PRO A 89 4.47 -15.30 -8.87
C PRO A 89 3.12 -15.99 -9.04
N LYS A 90 2.29 -15.48 -9.96
CA LYS A 90 0.96 -16.04 -10.24
C LYS A 90 0.61 -15.93 -11.71
N GLN A 91 -0.35 -16.75 -12.15
CA GLN A 91 -0.88 -16.65 -13.50
C GLN A 91 -1.67 -15.35 -13.71
N GLY A 92 -1.44 -14.70 -14.85
CA GLY A 92 -2.12 -13.47 -15.22
C GLY A 92 -1.44 -12.20 -14.69
N ALA A 93 -2.18 -11.10 -14.69
CA ALA A 93 -1.64 -9.77 -14.36
C ALA A 93 -1.39 -9.59 -12.86
N ILE A 94 -0.38 -8.77 -12.54
CA ILE A 94 -0.06 -8.33 -11.18
C ILE A 94 -0.14 -6.80 -11.12
N SER A 95 -0.70 -6.29 -10.03
CA SER A 95 -0.80 -4.85 -9.78
C SER A 95 -0.34 -4.51 -8.37
N ALA A 96 0.24 -3.33 -8.20
CA ALA A 96 0.61 -2.81 -6.89
C ALA A 96 0.33 -1.32 -6.75
N LYS A 97 -0.32 -0.97 -5.63
CA LYS A 97 -0.57 0.42 -5.27
C LYS A 97 0.65 0.98 -4.54
N LEU A 98 1.17 2.08 -5.06
CA LEU A 98 2.22 2.89 -4.47
C LEU A 98 1.60 4.16 -3.91
N ILE A 99 1.97 4.51 -2.68
CA ILE A 99 1.48 5.70 -1.97
C ILE A 99 2.65 6.63 -1.75
N CYS A 100 2.47 7.89 -2.15
CA CYS A 100 3.42 8.95 -1.90
C CYS A 100 3.33 9.42 -0.45
N GLU A 101 4.41 9.25 0.30
CA GLU A 101 4.54 9.74 1.66
C GLU A 101 5.93 10.32 1.86
N ASN A 102 6.03 11.50 2.47
CA ASN A 102 7.31 12.18 2.72
C ASN A 102 8.17 12.42 1.45
N GLY A 103 7.56 12.48 0.26
CA GLY A 103 8.23 12.77 -1.00
C GLY A 103 8.83 11.54 -1.68
N LEU A 104 8.51 10.35 -1.17
CA LEU A 104 8.95 9.06 -1.65
C LEU A 104 7.75 8.16 -1.91
N TRP A 105 7.87 7.28 -2.91
CA TRP A 105 6.84 6.29 -3.22
C TRP A 105 7.04 5.05 -2.37
N HIS A 106 5.97 4.61 -1.71
CA HIS A 106 5.99 3.44 -0.83
C HIS A 106 5.01 2.38 -1.29
N PHE A 107 5.42 1.12 -1.21
CA PHE A 107 4.51 -0.01 -1.19
C PHE A 107 4.28 -0.45 0.25
N GLU A 108 3.02 -0.62 0.64
CA GLU A 108 2.65 -1.11 1.96
C GLU A 108 2.03 -2.50 1.88
N LYS A 109 2.56 -3.43 2.67
CA LYS A 109 1.99 -4.77 2.86
C LYS A 109 2.10 -5.18 4.31
N GLU A 110 0.98 -5.61 4.88
CA GLU A 110 0.91 -6.10 6.27
C GLU A 110 1.44 -5.07 7.29
N GLY A 111 1.23 -3.77 7.03
CA GLY A 111 1.69 -2.66 7.87
C GLY A 111 3.17 -2.31 7.72
N ILE A 112 3.91 -3.00 6.85
CA ILE A 112 5.30 -2.70 6.53
C ILE A 112 5.34 -1.88 5.25
N LYS A 113 5.92 -0.67 5.34
CA LYS A 113 6.17 0.22 4.21
C LYS A 113 7.59 0.02 3.69
N LYS A 114 7.70 -0.07 2.37
CA LYS A 114 8.98 -0.14 1.67
C LYS A 114 9.02 0.96 0.63
N GLU A 115 10.12 1.71 0.61
CA GLU A 115 10.39 2.68 -0.46
C GLU A 115 10.64 1.94 -1.78
N ILE A 116 10.05 2.46 -2.85
CA ILE A 116 10.11 1.91 -4.19
C ILE A 116 10.63 2.99 -5.14
N THR A 117 11.73 2.68 -5.81
CA THR A 117 12.31 3.52 -6.88
C THR A 117 12.32 2.78 -8.21
N GLU A 118 12.11 1.47 -8.18
CA GLU A 118 12.14 0.63 -9.36
C GLU A 118 11.06 -0.47 -9.30
N VAL A 119 10.47 -0.76 -10.45
CA VAL A 119 9.57 -1.90 -10.66
C VAL A 119 10.10 -2.75 -11.81
N ASN A 120 10.09 -4.06 -11.65
CA ASN A 120 10.45 -5.03 -12.68
C ASN A 120 9.28 -5.98 -12.92
N CYS A 121 8.83 -6.08 -14.17
CA CYS A 121 7.79 -7.01 -14.60
C CYS A 121 8.45 -8.19 -15.29
N LEU A 122 8.45 -9.34 -14.62
CA LEU A 122 9.17 -10.54 -15.02
C LEU A 122 8.19 -11.63 -15.46
N LEU A 123 8.49 -12.29 -16.58
CA LEU A 123 7.84 -13.53 -16.94
C LEU A 123 8.51 -14.68 -16.16
N VAL A 124 7.71 -15.52 -15.52
CA VAL A 124 8.17 -16.74 -14.85
C VAL A 124 7.81 -17.92 -15.73
N VAL A 125 8.84 -18.64 -16.17
CA VAL A 125 8.75 -19.76 -17.12
C VAL A 125 8.99 -21.08 -16.41
#